data_AF-A0A7R9L8N7-F1
#
_entry.id   AF-A0A7R9L8N7-F1
#
_cell.length_a   1.000
_cell.length_b   1.000
_cell.length_c   1.000
_cell.angle_alpha   90.00
_cell.angle_beta   90.00
_cell.angle_gamma   90.00
#
_symmetry.space_group_name_H-M   'P 1'
#
loop_
_entity.id
_entity.type
_entity.pdbx_description
1 polymer ?
#
loop_
_entity_poly.entity_id
_entity_poly.type
_entity_poly.pdbx_seq_one_letter_code
_entity_poly.pdbx_strand_id
1 'polypeptide(L)'
;MGVCHTSDMLPAFGHPFLMPIDYIDREKDISVKMMDSFISFIRTGNPGVMDGAQWPHYYTMGDNIVEPYYEYTNTSKAATNFYFGLKHYECNYLWNKHNF
;
A
#
# COMPACT_ATOMS: atom_id res chain seq x y z
N MET A 1 3.50 -10.73 -15.79
CA MET A 1 3.48 -9.26 -15.62
C MET A 1 3.29 -8.97 -14.15
N GLY A 2 3.86 -7.87 -13.63
CA GLY A 2 3.56 -7.38 -12.28
C GLY A 2 2.23 -6.62 -12.24
N VAL A 3 2.06 -5.78 -11.22
CA VAL A 3 0.91 -4.87 -11.08
C VAL A 3 1.09 -3.70 -12.06
N CYS A 4 0.09 -3.46 -12.91
CA CYS A 4 0.15 -2.39 -13.92
C CYS A 4 -0.32 -1.05 -13.36
N HIS A 5 0.12 0.05 -13.97
CA HIS A 5 -0.40 1.37 -13.65
C HIS A 5 -1.94 1.39 -13.73
N THR A 6 -2.60 2.08 -12.80
CA THR A 6 -4.06 2.22 -12.62
C THR A 6 -4.82 0.97 -12.16
N SER A 7 -4.17 -0.19 -12.04
CA SER A 7 -4.84 -1.40 -11.57
C SER A 7 -5.29 -1.35 -10.11
N ASP A 8 -4.74 -0.42 -9.33
CA ASP A 8 -5.11 -0.12 -7.95
C ASP A 8 -6.47 0.60 -7.82
N MET A 9 -6.94 1.26 -8.88
CA MET A 9 -8.21 1.98 -8.85
C MET A 9 -9.41 1.03 -8.65
N LEU A 10 -9.40 -0.13 -9.31
CA LEU A 10 -10.51 -1.09 -9.23
C LEU A 10 -10.78 -1.57 -7.79
N PRO A 11 -9.78 -2.11 -7.05
CA PRO A 11 -9.98 -2.47 -5.66
C PRO A 11 -10.20 -1.26 -4.74
N ALA A 12 -9.59 -0.10 -5.02
CA ALA A 12 -9.79 1.12 -4.23
C ALA A 12 -11.25 1.61 -4.23
N PHE A 13 -11.97 1.44 -5.35
CA PHE A 13 -13.36 1.86 -5.50
C PHE A 13 -14.39 0.74 -5.29
N GLY A 14 -13.97 -0.42 -4.77
CA GLY A 14 -14.90 -1.52 -4.50
C GLY A 14 -15.43 -2.24 -5.74
N HIS A 15 -14.77 -2.11 -6.89
CA HIS A 15 -15.20 -2.78 -8.13
C HIS A 15 -15.36 -4.31 -7.98
N PRO A 16 -14.54 -5.03 -7.17
CA PRO A 16 -14.76 -6.45 -6.89
C PRO A 16 -16.11 -6.80 -6.26
N PHE A 17 -16.79 -5.83 -5.65
CA PHE A 17 -18.15 -5.99 -5.11
C PHE A 17 -19.24 -5.59 -6.11
N LEU A 18 -18.92 -4.74 -7.09
CA LEU A 18 -19.83 -4.38 -8.18
C LEU A 18 -19.93 -5.50 -9.22
N MET A 19 -18.82 -6.19 -9.49
CA MET A 19 -18.72 -7.25 -10.49
C MET A 19 -18.21 -8.57 -9.87
N PRO A 20 -18.91 -9.16 -8.88
CA PRO A 20 -18.36 -10.22 -8.03
C PRO A 20 -18.03 -11.54 -8.73
N ILE A 21 -18.51 -11.74 -9.97
CA ILE A 21 -18.20 -12.91 -10.81
C ILE A 21 -16.81 -12.79 -11.45
N ASP A 22 -16.32 -11.56 -11.65
CA ASP A 22 -15.04 -11.30 -12.31
C ASP A 22 -13.83 -11.36 -11.36
N TYR A 23 -14.09 -11.52 -10.05
CA TYR A 23 -13.06 -11.42 -9.01
C TYR A 23 -13.10 -12.60 -8.04
N ILE A 24 -11.91 -13.05 -7.66
CA ILE A 24 -11.76 -14.07 -6.63
C ILE A 24 -11.88 -13.45 -5.22
N ASP A 25 -12.14 -14.29 -4.22
CA ASP A 25 -12.31 -13.83 -2.83
C ASP A 25 -11.09 -13.07 -2.31
N ARG A 26 -9.89 -13.44 -2.76
CA ARG A 26 -8.67 -12.75 -2.36
C ARG A 26 -8.61 -11.31 -2.87
N GLU A 27 -9.12 -11.02 -4.06
CA GLU A 27 -9.18 -9.68 -4.63
C GLU A 27 -10.25 -8.82 -3.94
N LYS A 28 -11.38 -9.44 -3.57
CA LYS A 28 -12.38 -8.81 -2.70
C LYS A 28 -11.76 -8.43 -1.36
N ASP A 29 -10.97 -9.33 -0.76
CA ASP A 29 -10.21 -9.07 0.46
C ASP A 29 -9.20 -7.92 0.33
N ILE A 30 -8.50 -7.80 -0.81
CA ILE A 30 -7.63 -6.64 -1.09
C ILE A 30 -8.47 -5.36 -1.13
N SER A 31 -9.60 -5.39 -1.82
CA SER A 31 -10.48 -4.23 -1.95
C SER A 31 -11.02 -3.75 -0.61
N VAL A 32 -11.49 -4.65 0.26
CA VAL A 32 -11.92 -4.29 1.64
C VAL A 32 -10.78 -3.59 2.37
N LYS A 33 -9.58 -4.17 2.36
CA LYS A 33 -8.42 -3.60 3.05
C LYS A 33 -8.05 -2.21 2.55
N MET A 34 -8.05 -2.00 1.23
CA MET A 34 -7.76 -0.68 0.66
C MET A 34 -8.83 0.33 1.09
N MET A 35 -10.11 -0.01 0.94
CA MET A 35 -11.20 0.86 1.35
C MET A 35 -11.18 1.17 2.85
N ASP A 36 -10.98 0.17 3.72
CA ASP A 36 -10.90 0.35 5.17
C ASP A 36 -9.75 1.28 5.56
N SER A 37 -8.59 1.11 4.93
CA SER A 37 -7.44 1.97 5.18
C SER A 37 -7.69 3.42 4.76
N PHE A 38 -8.36 3.65 3.62
CA PHE A 38 -8.75 4.98 3.17
C PHE A 38 -9.80 5.60 4.07
N ILE A 39 -10.83 4.83 4.47
CA ILE A 39 -11.87 5.29 5.40
C ILE A 39 -11.26 5.69 6.75
N SER A 40 -10.35 4.87 7.28
CA SER A 40 -9.64 5.17 8.53
C SER A 40 -8.80 6.44 8.40
N PHE A 41 -8.06 6.58 7.29
CA PHE A 41 -7.23 7.76 7.03
C PHE A 41 -8.08 9.03 6.91
N ILE A 42 -9.20 8.98 6.17
CA ILE A 42 -10.12 10.12 6.03
C ILE A 42 -10.68 10.54 7.40
N ARG A 43 -11.00 9.57 8.28
CA ARG A 43 -11.59 9.85 9.59
C ARG A 43 -10.58 10.35 10.62
N THR A 44 -9.35 9.87 10.57
CA THR A 44 -8.39 10.01 11.70
C THR A 44 -7.02 10.55 11.31
N GLY A 45 -6.72 10.68 10.03
CA GLY A 45 -5.36 10.91 9.53
C GLY A 45 -4.44 9.69 9.63
N ASN A 46 -4.96 8.52 10.03
CA ASN A 46 -4.22 7.28 10.19
C ASN A 46 -4.92 6.13 9.45
N PRO A 47 -4.22 5.38 8.58
CA PRO A 47 -4.83 4.29 7.79
C PRO A 47 -5.18 3.04 8.61
N GLY A 48 -4.93 3.04 9.91
CA GLY A 48 -5.36 2.01 10.85
C GLY A 48 -4.42 0.80 10.94
N VAL A 49 -4.96 -0.29 11.48
CA VAL A 49 -4.27 -1.57 11.66
C VAL A 49 -4.49 -2.44 10.42
N MET A 50 -3.40 -2.84 9.76
CA MET A 50 -3.41 -3.75 8.62
C MET A 50 -2.74 -5.07 9.03
N ASP A 51 -3.41 -6.20 8.78
CA ASP A 51 -2.86 -7.55 9.07
C ASP A 51 -2.30 -7.71 10.50
N GLY A 52 -2.97 -7.08 11.48
CA GLY A 52 -2.61 -7.16 12.89
C GLY A 52 -1.50 -6.21 13.35
N ALA A 53 -0.99 -5.35 12.47
CA ALA A 53 -0.01 -4.32 12.83
C ALA A 53 -0.42 -2.92 12.35
N GLN A 54 -0.08 -1.92 13.13
CA GLN A 54 -0.31 -0.51 12.81
C GLN A 54 0.52 -0.11 11.60
N TRP A 55 -0.06 0.57 10.60
CA TRP A 55 0.74 1.12 9.51
C TRP A 55 1.60 2.27 10.05
N PRO A 56 2.95 2.16 10.02
CA PRO A 56 3.84 3.19 10.49
C PRO A 56 3.85 4.41 9.56
N HIS A 57 3.81 5.61 10.15
CA HIS A 57 4.02 6.85 9.42
C HIS A 57 5.46 6.97 8.92
N TYR A 58 5.68 7.77 7.88
CA TYR A 58 7.03 8.24 7.54
C TYR A 58 7.58 9.05 8.72
N TYR A 59 8.87 8.88 9.01
CA TYR A 59 9.51 9.58 10.12
C TYR A 59 10.97 9.90 9.81
N THR A 60 11.54 10.88 10.51
CA THR A 60 12.96 11.23 10.42
C THR A 60 13.75 10.61 11.55
N MET A 61 14.91 10.04 11.25
CA MET A 61 15.88 9.56 12.23
C MET A 61 17.22 10.27 12.01
N GLY A 62 17.45 11.32 12.79
CA GLY A 62 18.50 12.31 12.49
C GLY A 62 18.16 13.05 11.19
N ASP A 63 19.15 13.15 10.29
CA ASP A 63 18.97 13.78 8.96
C ASP A 63 18.39 12.83 7.91
N ASN A 64 18.14 11.55 8.26
CA ASN A 64 17.62 10.57 7.32
C ASN A 64 16.10 10.45 7.42
N ILE A 65 15.43 10.42 6.26
CA ILE A 65 14.03 10.03 6.17
C ILE A 65 13.96 8.50 6.18
N VAL A 66 13.16 7.95 7.09
CA VAL A 66 12.76 6.55 7.08
C VAL A 66 11.42 6.45 6.37
N GLU A 67 11.35 5.53 5.41
CA GLU A 67 10.26 5.40 4.45
C GLU A 67 9.58 4.03 4.59
N PRO A 68 8.75 3.81 5.62
CA PRO A 68 7.98 2.59 5.74
C PRO A 68 6.90 2.51 4.66
N TYR A 69 6.63 1.31 4.18
CA TYR A 69 5.52 1.05 3.27
C TYR A 69 4.83 -0.28 3.60
N TYR A 70 3.55 -0.36 3.23
CA TYR A 70 2.75 -1.58 3.32
C TYR A 70 2.49 -2.12 1.91
N GLU A 71 2.63 -3.43 1.73
CA GLU A 71 2.38 -4.10 0.45
C GLU A 71 1.00 -4.78 0.43
N TYR A 72 0.10 -4.28 -0.43
CA TYR A 72 -1.11 -5.03 -0.79
C TYR A 72 -0.73 -6.18 -1.73
N THR A 73 -0.53 -7.36 -1.16
CA THR A 73 -0.12 -8.56 -1.89
C THR A 73 -1.29 -9.54 -2.08
N ASN A 74 -1.13 -10.54 -2.96
CA ASN A 74 -2.05 -11.66 -3.11
C ASN A 74 -1.75 -12.81 -2.11
N THR A 75 -0.62 -12.74 -1.40
CA THR A 75 -0.24 -13.75 -0.40
C THR A 75 -1.01 -13.56 0.92
N SER A 76 -0.85 -14.51 1.84
CA SER A 76 -1.54 -14.55 3.13
C SER A 76 -1.29 -13.29 3.98
N LYS A 77 -2.30 -12.90 4.76
CA LYS A 77 -2.26 -11.79 5.71
C LYS A 77 -1.14 -12.01 6.72
N ALA A 78 -0.14 -11.13 6.73
CA ALA A 78 0.95 -11.22 7.69
C ALA A 78 1.39 -9.82 8.12
N ALA A 79 1.70 -9.67 9.41
CA ALA A 79 2.34 -8.48 9.96
C ALA A 79 3.71 -8.19 9.32
N THR A 80 4.23 -9.10 8.50
CA THR A 80 5.46 -8.95 7.71
C THR A 80 5.27 -8.22 6.39
N ASN A 81 4.05 -7.79 6.04
CA ASN A 81 3.79 -7.01 4.82
C ASN A 81 4.21 -5.53 4.95
N PHE A 82 4.92 -5.18 6.02
CA PHE A 82 5.53 -3.88 6.25
C PHE A 82 7.02 -3.93 5.98
N TYR A 83 7.50 -2.97 5.20
CA TYR A 83 8.87 -2.90 4.71
C TYR A 83 9.38 -1.46 4.76
N PHE A 84 10.65 -1.26 4.40
CA PHE A 84 11.30 0.05 4.42
C PHE A 84 12.10 0.27 3.13
N GLY A 85 12.20 1.53 2.69
CA GLY A 85 13.14 1.95 1.65
C GLY A 85 12.85 1.34 0.26
N LEU A 86 11.58 1.35 -0.16
CA LEU A 86 11.21 0.86 -1.50
C LEU A 86 11.99 1.64 -2.56
N LYS A 87 12.78 0.91 -3.38
CA LYS A 87 13.56 1.50 -4.49
C LYS A 87 14.51 2.62 -4.06
N HIS A 88 15.01 2.56 -2.81
CA HIS A 88 15.87 3.60 -2.24
C HIS A 88 17.11 3.90 -3.11
N TYR A 89 17.71 2.88 -3.72
CA TYR A 89 18.87 3.08 -4.60
C TYR A 89 18.48 3.84 -5.87
N GLU A 90 17.44 3.39 -6.57
CA GLU A 90 17.00 4.01 -7.81
C GLU A 90 16.53 5.45 -7.58
N CYS A 91 15.77 5.70 -6.51
CA CYS A 91 15.31 7.04 -6.15
C CYS A 91 16.50 7.99 -5.88
N ASN A 92 17.45 7.60 -5.02
CA ASN A 92 18.50 8.51 -4.55
C ASN A 92 19.70 8.66 -5.49
N TYR A 93 20.03 7.61 -6.24
CA TYR A 93 21.27 7.60 -7.03
C TYR A 93 21.06 7.66 -8.53
N LEU A 94 19.87 7.26 -9.02
CA LEU A 94 19.55 7.34 -10.45
C LEU A 94 18.66 8.54 -10.74
N TRP A 95 17.51 8.66 -10.09
CA TRP A 95 16.52 9.67 -10.47
C TRP A 95 16.80 11.05 -9.87
N ASN A 96 16.97 11.16 -8.55
CA ASN A 96 17.16 12.45 -7.87
C ASN A 96 18.47 13.15 -8.24
N LYS A 97 19.48 12.41 -8.73
CA LYS A 97 20.76 12.99 -9.14
C LYS A 97 20.67 13.76 -10.46
N HIS A 98 19.65 13.48 -11.28
CA HIS A 98 19.58 13.95 -12.66
C HIS A 98 18.53 15.04 -12.95
N ASN A 99 17.80 15.55 -11.94
CA ASN A 99 16.84 16.69 -12.01
C ASN A 99 16.35 16.98 -13.45
N PHE A 100 15.45 16.14 -13.94
CA PHE A 100 14.70 16.43 -15.18
C PHE A 100 13.69 17.55 -14.95
#